data_AF-A0A812X1P6-F1
#
_entry.id   AF-A0A812X1P6-F1
#
_cell.length_a   1.000
_cell.length_b   1.000
_cell.length_c   1.000
_cell.angle_alpha   90.00
_cell.angle_beta   90.00
_cell.angle_gamma   90.00
#
_symmetry.space_group_name_H-M   'P 1'
#
loop_
_entity.id
_entity.type
_entity.pdbx_description
1 polymer ?
#
loop_
_entity_poly.entity_id
_entity_poly.type
_entity_poly.pdbx_seq_one_letter_code
_entity_poly.pdbx_strand_id
1 'polypeptide(L)'
;MRACIRTTRHRLESRSDEVETTIASLMAQSAPGMKELNEEEAVNQLFSLTVFACYEHIDNQTIAEVLGGAEQLGDEQSSGIFRDVLSARRPSREQVELYEAVVQEEQTRLLEQMTPDEMPGALGNIGRKMSTSTKVAYVVCVLAGLAVFGGWSLWRMTQSKPSKERSTKSQRQQVKAEARLEKKRR
;
A
#
# COMPACT_ATOMS: atom_id res chain seq x y z
N MET A 1 0.52 7.38 -25.63
CA MET A 1 0.71 6.77 -24.29
C MET A 1 -0.01 7.52 -23.18
N ARG A 2 0.30 8.80 -22.90
CA ARG A 2 -0.38 9.59 -21.84
C ARG A 2 -1.92 9.56 -21.94
N ALA A 3 -2.46 9.75 -23.15
CA ALA A 3 -3.90 9.64 -23.39
C ALA A 3 -4.45 8.28 -22.93
N CYS A 4 -3.87 7.18 -23.42
CA CYS A 4 -4.26 5.81 -23.02
C CYS A 4 -4.17 5.56 -21.51
N ILE A 5 -3.15 6.08 -20.82
CA ILE A 5 -3.04 5.97 -19.36
C ILE A 5 -4.22 6.65 -18.66
N ARG A 6 -4.57 7.88 -19.09
CA ARG A 6 -5.73 8.62 -18.54
C ARG A 6 -7.05 7.92 -18.83
N THR A 7 -7.27 7.53 -20.07
CA THR A 7 -8.50 6.85 -20.47
C THR A 7 -8.65 5.50 -19.79
N THR A 8 -7.55 4.74 -19.65
CA THR A 8 -7.55 3.46 -18.94
C THR A 8 -7.92 3.66 -17.48
N ARG A 9 -7.31 4.64 -16.80
CA ARG A 9 -7.64 4.94 -15.40
C ARG A 9 -9.11 5.27 -15.23
N HIS A 10 -9.65 6.17 -16.06
CA HIS A 10 -11.07 6.53 -16.00
C HIS A 10 -11.99 5.34 -16.29
N ARG A 11 -11.62 4.47 -17.24
CA ARG A 11 -12.38 3.24 -17.53
C ARG A 11 -12.42 2.29 -16.33
N LEU A 12 -11.28 2.05 -15.69
CA LEU A 12 -11.22 1.14 -14.55
C LEU A 12 -11.96 1.71 -13.34
N GLU A 13 -11.93 3.03 -13.15
CA GLU A 13 -12.68 3.72 -12.09
C GLU A 13 -14.20 3.71 -12.35
N SER A 14 -14.64 3.86 -13.60
CA SER A 14 -16.07 3.86 -13.97
C SER A 14 -16.69 2.47 -14.10
N ARG A 15 -15.88 1.43 -14.32
CA ARG A 15 -16.33 0.05 -14.52
C ARG A 15 -15.72 -0.93 -13.52
N SER A 16 -15.78 -0.60 -12.22
CA SER A 16 -15.24 -1.44 -11.13
C SER A 16 -15.68 -2.89 -11.21
N ASP A 17 -16.94 -3.14 -11.59
CA ASP A 17 -17.53 -4.48 -11.59
C ASP A 17 -16.92 -5.37 -12.72
N GLU A 18 -16.64 -4.79 -13.89
CA GLU A 18 -15.92 -5.47 -14.99
C GLU A 18 -14.46 -5.74 -14.59
N VAL A 19 -13.87 -4.86 -13.80
CA VAL A 19 -12.48 -4.98 -13.34
C VAL A 19 -12.33 -6.13 -12.35
N GLU A 20 -13.20 -6.21 -11.34
CA GLU A 20 -13.17 -7.28 -10.34
C GLU A 20 -13.34 -8.67 -10.98
N THR A 21 -14.27 -8.80 -11.94
CA THR A 21 -14.49 -10.06 -12.67
C THR A 21 -13.28 -10.44 -13.53
N THR A 22 -12.64 -9.46 -14.17
CA THR A 22 -11.43 -9.69 -14.97
C THR A 22 -10.23 -10.07 -14.10
N ILE A 23 -10.06 -9.44 -12.94
CA ILE A 23 -9.01 -9.77 -11.97
C ILE A 23 -9.21 -11.19 -11.45
N ALA A 24 -10.42 -11.56 -11.05
CA ALA A 24 -10.73 -12.92 -10.60
C ALA A 24 -10.39 -13.96 -11.68
N SER A 25 -10.69 -13.66 -12.95
CA SER A 25 -10.31 -14.49 -14.09
C SER A 25 -8.78 -14.58 -14.27
N LEU A 26 -8.05 -13.47 -14.17
CA LEU A 26 -6.58 -13.44 -14.26
C LEU A 26 -5.93 -14.27 -13.14
N MET A 27 -6.44 -14.14 -11.92
CA MET A 27 -5.97 -14.92 -10.78
C MET A 27 -6.28 -16.41 -10.97
N ALA A 28 -7.48 -16.75 -11.45
CA ALA A 28 -7.86 -18.14 -11.73
C ALA A 28 -7.05 -18.77 -12.89
N GLN A 29 -6.58 -17.97 -13.84
CA GLN A 29 -5.71 -18.41 -14.93
C GLN A 29 -4.26 -18.62 -14.50
N SER A 30 -3.85 -18.16 -13.31
CA SER A 30 -2.54 -18.49 -12.77
C SER A 30 -2.50 -19.98 -12.42
N ALA A 31 -1.90 -20.76 -13.32
CA ALA A 31 -1.88 -22.22 -13.21
C ALA A 31 -1.12 -22.68 -11.94
N PRO A 32 -1.52 -23.81 -11.33
CA PRO A 32 -0.81 -24.37 -10.18
C PRO A 32 0.64 -24.72 -10.58
N GLY A 33 1.61 -24.00 -9.98
CA GLY A 33 3.04 -24.11 -10.28
C GLY A 33 3.67 -22.83 -10.84
N MET A 34 2.87 -21.85 -11.24
CA MET A 34 3.32 -20.47 -11.48
C MET A 34 3.15 -19.65 -10.20
N LYS A 35 3.92 -18.57 -10.05
CA LYS A 35 3.80 -17.64 -8.91
C LYS A 35 2.35 -17.18 -8.82
N GLU A 36 1.70 -17.43 -7.69
CA GLU A 36 0.34 -16.95 -7.42
C GLU A 36 0.35 -15.43 -7.56
N LEU A 37 -0.50 -14.90 -8.45
CA LEU A 37 -0.65 -13.46 -8.63
C LEU A 37 -1.35 -12.91 -7.39
N ASN A 38 -0.67 -11.99 -6.70
CA ASN A 38 -1.35 -11.18 -5.70
C ASN A 38 -2.40 -10.30 -6.39
N GLU A 39 -3.45 -9.89 -5.68
CA GLU A 39 -4.50 -9.02 -6.19
C GLU A 39 -3.92 -7.72 -6.76
N GLU A 40 -2.96 -7.10 -6.05
CA GLU A 40 -2.25 -5.92 -6.52
C GLU A 40 -1.44 -6.18 -7.81
N GLU A 41 -0.82 -7.36 -7.93
CA GLU A 41 -0.09 -7.74 -9.14
C GLU A 41 -1.05 -7.95 -10.32
N ALA A 42 -2.23 -8.54 -10.08
CA ALA A 42 -3.27 -8.74 -11.08
C ALA A 42 -3.88 -7.42 -11.56
N VAL A 43 -4.14 -6.47 -10.65
CA VAL A 43 -4.60 -5.12 -10.98
C VAL A 43 -3.57 -4.39 -11.85
N ASN A 44 -2.30 -4.40 -11.44
CA ASN A 44 -1.22 -3.76 -12.19
C ASN A 44 -1.05 -4.40 -13.58
N GLN A 45 -1.16 -5.72 -13.66
CA GLN A 45 -1.12 -6.45 -14.92
C GLN A 45 -2.30 -6.06 -15.83
N LEU A 46 -3.53 -6.06 -15.31
CA LEU A 46 -4.71 -5.64 -16.05
C LEU A 46 -4.57 -4.20 -16.56
N PHE A 47 -4.11 -3.28 -15.69
CA PHE A 47 -3.87 -1.90 -16.06
C PHE A 47 -2.89 -1.80 -17.24
N SER A 48 -1.73 -2.46 -17.14
CA SER A 48 -0.72 -2.45 -18.20
C SER A 48 -1.24 -3.02 -19.52
N LEU A 49 -1.94 -4.15 -19.50
CA LEU A 49 -2.55 -4.77 -20.69
C LEU A 49 -3.57 -3.84 -21.34
N THR A 50 -4.39 -3.17 -20.52
CA THR A 50 -5.41 -2.23 -21.00
C THR A 50 -4.79 -1.01 -21.66
N VAL A 51 -3.68 -0.48 -21.11
CA VAL A 51 -2.92 0.62 -21.71
C VAL A 51 -2.33 0.21 -23.06
N PHE A 52 -1.76 -1.00 -23.16
CA PHE A 52 -1.18 -1.48 -24.42
C PHE A 52 -2.25 -1.77 -25.48
N ALA A 53 -3.39 -2.34 -25.08
CA ALA A 53 -4.53 -2.52 -25.97
C ALA A 53 -5.02 -1.17 -26.54
N CYS A 54 -5.13 -0.16 -25.67
CA CYS A 54 -5.43 1.19 -26.12
C CYS A 54 -4.37 1.72 -27.08
N TYR A 55 -3.09 1.53 -26.78
CA TYR A 55 -2.01 2.04 -27.62
C TYR A 55 -2.01 1.41 -29.02
N GLU A 56 -2.45 0.16 -29.16
CA GLU A 56 -2.57 -0.53 -30.44
C GLU A 56 -3.73 -0.03 -31.30
N HIS A 57 -4.84 0.38 -30.67
CA HIS A 57 -6.09 0.69 -31.36
C HIS A 57 -6.48 2.17 -31.38
N ILE A 58 -5.80 3.02 -30.60
CA ILE A 58 -6.13 4.44 -30.52
C ILE A 58 -5.76 5.18 -31.81
N ASP A 59 -6.68 6.01 -32.29
CA ASP A 59 -6.49 6.88 -33.44
C ASP A 59 -6.13 8.31 -33.03
N ASN A 60 -5.62 9.09 -33.98
CA ASN A 60 -5.16 10.46 -33.72
C ASN A 60 -6.29 11.41 -33.28
N GLN A 61 -7.54 11.16 -33.69
CA GLN A 61 -8.66 12.01 -33.31
C GLN A 61 -9.01 11.79 -31.83
N THR A 62 -9.11 10.52 -31.42
CA THR A 62 -9.31 10.17 -30.00
C THR A 62 -8.19 10.71 -29.11
N ILE A 63 -6.93 10.67 -29.56
CA ILE A 63 -5.82 11.26 -28.81
C ILE A 63 -6.04 12.76 -28.56
N ALA A 64 -6.46 13.50 -29.58
CA ALA A 64 -6.71 14.93 -29.48
C ALA A 64 -7.87 15.23 -28.52
N GLU A 65 -8.93 14.42 -28.53
CA GLU A 65 -10.07 14.56 -27.62
C GLU A 65 -9.67 14.32 -26.16
N VAL A 66 -8.96 13.23 -25.87
CA VAL A 66 -8.50 12.91 -24.50
C VAL A 66 -7.50 13.95 -23.99
N LEU A 67 -6.57 14.39 -24.83
CA LEU A 67 -5.61 15.42 -24.44
C LEU A 67 -6.25 16.81 -24.32
N GLY A 68 -7.34 17.05 -25.07
CA GLY A 68 -8.16 18.26 -24.99
C GLY A 68 -9.04 18.35 -23.75
N GLY A 69 -9.12 17.29 -22.95
CA GLY A 69 -9.84 17.26 -21.67
C GLY A 69 -11.18 16.52 -21.72
N ALA A 70 -11.44 15.72 -22.75
CA ALA A 70 -12.56 14.77 -22.71
C ALA A 70 -12.28 13.71 -21.63
N GLU A 71 -13.03 13.77 -20.51
CA GLU A 71 -12.91 12.79 -19.43
C GLU A 71 -13.38 11.40 -19.85
N GLN A 72 -14.38 11.34 -20.74
CA GLN A 72 -15.01 10.10 -21.16
C GLN A 72 -15.10 10.04 -22.69
N LEU A 73 -14.61 8.93 -23.26
CA LEU A 73 -14.83 8.61 -24.66
C LEU A 73 -16.24 8.06 -24.84
N GLY A 74 -16.84 8.27 -26.01
CA GLY A 74 -18.13 7.67 -26.34
C GLY A 74 -18.06 6.14 -26.22
N ASP A 75 -19.13 5.50 -25.74
CA ASP A 75 -19.13 4.05 -25.46
C ASP A 75 -18.67 3.21 -26.66
N GLU A 76 -19.06 3.59 -27.88
CA GLU A 76 -18.64 2.93 -29.12
C GLU A 76 -17.13 3.02 -29.34
N GLN A 77 -16.54 4.21 -29.23
CA GLN A 77 -15.10 4.43 -29.35
C GLN A 77 -14.34 3.66 -28.26
N SER A 78 -14.84 3.71 -27.03
CA SER A 78 -14.24 2.98 -25.91
C SER A 78 -14.25 1.46 -26.15
N SER A 79 -15.35 0.93 -26.69
CA SER A 79 -15.49 -0.51 -26.96
C SER A 79 -14.56 -1.00 -28.07
N GLY A 80 -14.28 -0.15 -29.07
CA GLY A 80 -13.33 -0.44 -30.14
C GLY A 80 -11.87 -0.44 -29.65
N ILE A 81 -11.51 0.53 -28.79
CA ILE A 81 -10.16 0.71 -28.27
C ILE A 81 -9.79 -0.35 -27.23
N PHE A 82 -10.74 -0.71 -26.36
CA PHE A 82 -10.53 -1.68 -25.29
C PHE A 82 -11.07 -3.07 -25.65
N ARG A 83 -11.17 -3.38 -26.95
CA ARG A 83 -11.56 -4.71 -27.38
C ARG A 83 -10.45 -5.71 -27.06
N ASP A 84 -10.84 -6.86 -26.54
CA ASP A 84 -9.96 -8.02 -26.38
C ASP A 84 -8.66 -7.75 -25.58
N VAL A 85 -8.74 -6.96 -24.48
CA VAL A 85 -7.59 -6.58 -23.61
C VAL A 85 -6.69 -7.76 -23.21
N LEU A 86 -7.28 -8.93 -22.95
CA LEU A 86 -6.55 -10.14 -22.54
C LEU A 86 -5.81 -10.81 -23.71
N SER A 87 -6.16 -10.46 -24.96
CA SER A 87 -5.50 -10.94 -26.17
C SER A 87 -4.43 -9.97 -26.70
N ALA A 88 -4.27 -8.82 -26.04
CA ALA A 88 -3.32 -7.80 -26.45
C ALA A 88 -1.93 -8.40 -26.68
N ARG A 89 -1.31 -8.02 -27.80
CA ARG A 89 -0.01 -8.56 -28.18
C ARG A 89 1.01 -8.21 -27.09
N ARG A 90 1.93 -9.15 -26.82
CA ARG A 90 3.03 -8.90 -25.88
C ARG A 90 3.80 -7.64 -26.33
N PRO A 91 3.93 -6.62 -25.47
CA PRO A 91 4.54 -5.34 -25.84
C PRO A 91 6.03 -5.53 -26.17
N SER A 92 6.53 -4.70 -27.09
CA SER A 92 7.96 -4.63 -27.38
C SER A 92 8.73 -4.02 -26.21
N ARG A 93 10.04 -4.26 -26.14
CA ARG A 93 10.89 -3.71 -25.08
C ARG A 93 10.86 -2.17 -25.06
N GLU A 94 10.87 -1.56 -26.24
CA GLU A 94 10.77 -0.10 -26.40
C GLU A 94 9.42 0.44 -25.93
N GLN A 95 8.33 -0.29 -26.17
CA GLN A 95 6.99 0.08 -25.69
C GLN A 95 6.90 0.01 -24.16
N VAL A 96 7.55 -0.98 -23.54
CA VAL A 96 7.63 -1.09 -22.08
C VAL A 96 8.45 0.05 -21.49
N GLU A 97 9.60 0.38 -22.06
CA GLU A 97 10.43 1.51 -21.60
C GLU A 97 9.68 2.84 -21.72
N LEU A 98 8.97 3.06 -22.83
CA LEU A 98 8.12 4.23 -23.01
C LEU A 98 6.98 4.26 -21.99
N TYR A 99 6.33 3.13 -21.74
CA TYR A 99 5.28 3.01 -20.74
C TYR A 99 5.80 3.38 -19.35
N GLU A 100 6.91 2.80 -18.92
CA GLU A 100 7.53 3.05 -17.62
C GLU A 100 7.88 4.53 -17.45
N ALA A 101 8.52 5.13 -18.46
CA ALA A 101 8.87 6.55 -18.45
C ALA A 101 7.63 7.45 -18.29
N VAL A 102 6.55 7.14 -19.01
CA VAL A 102 5.32 7.95 -18.98
C VAL A 102 4.53 7.74 -17.69
N VAL A 103 4.48 6.52 -17.17
CA VAL A 103 3.83 6.23 -15.88
C VAL A 103 4.55 6.94 -14.75
N GLN A 104 5.89 6.91 -14.75
CA GLN A 104 6.69 7.60 -13.75
C GLN A 104 6.44 9.12 -13.83
N GLU A 105 6.38 9.69 -15.03
CA GLU A 105 6.08 11.11 -15.23
C GLU A 105 4.68 11.48 -14.70
N GLU A 106 3.65 10.71 -15.04
CA GLU A 106 2.28 10.97 -14.56
C GLU A 106 2.16 10.77 -13.04
N GLN A 107 2.88 9.80 -12.45
CA GLN A 107 2.97 9.65 -11.00
C GLN A 107 3.62 10.87 -10.34
N THR A 108 4.74 11.38 -10.89
CA THR A 108 5.37 12.59 -10.36
C THR A 108 4.45 13.80 -10.47
N ARG A 109 3.74 13.95 -11.59
CA ARG A 109 2.77 15.03 -11.78
C ARG A 109 1.62 14.94 -10.78
N LEU A 110 1.10 13.74 -10.52
CA LEU A 110 0.07 13.52 -9.51
C LEU A 110 0.59 13.86 -8.11
N LEU A 111 1.82 13.48 -7.77
CA LEU A 111 2.45 13.82 -6.50
C LEU A 111 2.65 15.34 -6.33
N GLU A 112 2.99 16.06 -7.40
CA GLU A 112 3.10 17.52 -7.39
C GLU A 112 1.74 18.23 -7.28
N GLN A 113 0.68 17.62 -7.81
CA GLN A 113 -0.69 18.15 -7.74
C GLN A 113 -1.42 17.75 -6.44
N MET A 114 -1.00 16.69 -5.77
CA MET A 114 -1.50 16.32 -4.46
C MET A 114 -0.98 17.32 -3.42
N THR A 115 -1.91 18.01 -2.76
CA THR A 115 -1.58 18.77 -1.55
C THR A 115 -0.94 17.85 -0.51
N PRO A 116 -0.04 18.35 0.37
CA PRO A 116 0.67 17.52 1.36
C PRO A 116 -0.23 16.65 2.26
N ASP A 117 -1.52 16.98 2.37
CA ASP A 117 -2.53 16.18 3.09
C ASP A 117 -2.95 14.88 2.37
N GLU A 118 -2.63 14.71 1.09
CA GLU A 118 -3.02 13.55 0.28
C GLU A 118 -1.86 12.58 -0.03
N MET A 119 -0.66 12.84 0.48
CA MET A 119 0.47 11.93 0.28
C MET A 119 0.22 10.55 0.90
N PRO A 120 0.35 9.45 0.12
CA PRO A 120 0.27 8.10 0.64
C PRO A 120 1.55 7.82 1.45
N GLY A 121 1.46 8.07 2.76
CA GLY A 121 2.57 8.02 3.71
C GLY A 121 2.30 8.86 4.96
N ALA A 122 1.39 9.83 4.87
CA ALA A 122 0.94 10.64 5.99
C ALA A 122 -0.17 9.92 6.79
N LEU A 123 0.12 8.79 7.46
CA LEU A 123 -0.62 8.23 8.62
C LEU A 123 -2.20 8.22 8.62
N GLY A 124 -2.88 8.43 7.49
CA GLY A 124 -4.28 8.91 7.48
C GLY A 124 -5.24 8.16 6.55
N ASN A 125 -4.79 7.10 5.87
CA ASN A 125 -5.63 6.40 4.88
C ASN A 125 -6.60 5.36 5.47
N ILE A 126 -6.55 5.07 6.77
CA ILE A 126 -7.62 4.34 7.47
C ILE A 126 -8.65 5.38 7.94
N GLY A 127 -9.64 5.72 7.11
CA GLY A 127 -10.80 6.49 7.58
C GLY A 127 -11.36 7.58 6.65
N ARG A 128 -10.96 7.65 5.37
CA ARG A 128 -11.47 8.69 4.44
C ARG A 128 -12.99 8.62 4.19
N LYS A 129 -13.65 7.51 4.50
CA LYS A 129 -15.14 7.36 4.47
C LYS A 129 -15.82 7.35 5.86
N MET A 130 -15.09 7.58 6.96
CA MET A 130 -15.65 7.60 8.30
C MET A 130 -16.02 9.02 8.73
N SER A 131 -17.24 9.17 9.27
CA SER A 131 -17.72 10.39 9.93
C SER A 131 -16.68 10.92 10.93
N THR A 132 -16.57 12.24 11.07
CA THR A 132 -15.68 12.91 12.03
C THR A 132 -15.83 12.37 13.45
N SER A 133 -17.06 11.97 13.81
CA SER A 133 -17.35 11.31 15.09
C SER A 133 -16.63 9.97 15.25
N THR A 134 -16.55 9.17 14.19
CA THR A 134 -15.92 7.85 14.19
C THR A 134 -14.41 7.95 14.22
N LYS A 135 -13.83 8.98 13.59
CA LYS A 135 -12.38 9.27 13.70
C LYS A 135 -11.99 9.63 15.14
N VAL A 136 -12.77 10.48 15.81
CA VAL A 136 -12.53 10.84 17.22
C VAL A 136 -12.69 9.63 18.12
N ALA A 137 -13.74 8.81 17.92
CA ALA A 137 -13.93 7.59 18.69
C ALA A 137 -12.75 6.61 18.53
N TYR A 138 -12.23 6.44 17.31
CA TYR A 138 -11.08 5.59 17.05
C TYR A 138 -9.81 6.07 17.77
N VAL A 139 -9.51 7.38 17.69
CA VAL A 139 -8.35 7.97 18.39
C VAL A 139 -8.48 7.79 19.90
N VAL A 140 -9.66 8.01 20.46
CA VAL A 140 -9.93 7.79 21.89
C VAL A 140 -9.76 6.32 22.27
N CYS A 141 -10.24 5.38 21.45
CA CYS A 141 -10.06 3.94 21.68
C CYS A 141 -8.58 3.53 21.66
N VAL A 142 -7.79 4.03 20.71
CA VAL A 142 -6.35 3.73 20.62
C VAL A 142 -5.60 4.29 21.82
N LEU A 143 -5.86 5.55 22.20
CA LEU A 143 -5.24 6.17 23.38
C LEU A 143 -5.64 5.45 24.67
N ALA A 144 -6.90 5.04 24.81
CA ALA A 144 -7.36 4.26 25.95
C ALA A 144 -6.67 2.89 26.02
N GLY A 145 -6.53 2.20 24.88
CA GLY A 145 -5.81 0.91 24.81
C GLY A 145 -4.34 1.05 25.22
N LEU A 146 -3.65 2.08 24.75
CA LEU A 146 -2.27 2.37 25.13
C LEU A 146 -2.14 2.73 26.61
N ALA A 147 -3.08 3.51 27.16
CA ALA A 147 -3.09 3.87 28.57
C ALA A 147 -3.32 2.64 29.48
N VAL A 148 -4.25 1.76 29.11
CA VAL A 148 -4.52 0.51 29.84
C VAL A 148 -3.32 -0.42 29.77
N PHE A 149 -2.72 -0.59 28.60
CA PHE A 149 -1.53 -1.45 28.44
C PHE A 149 -0.31 -0.89 29.17
N GLY A 150 -0.09 0.43 29.09
CA GLY A 150 0.97 1.12 29.82
C GLY A 150 0.79 1.02 31.33
N GLY A 151 -0.43 1.23 31.83
CA GLY A 151 -0.78 1.07 33.24
C GLY A 151 -0.60 -0.37 33.74
N TRP A 152 -1.04 -1.36 32.96
CA TRP A 152 -0.86 -2.78 33.29
C TRP A 152 0.62 -3.18 33.31
N SER A 153 1.42 -2.70 32.35
CA SER A 153 2.86 -2.94 32.30
C SER A 153 3.59 -2.34 33.51
N LEU A 154 3.26 -1.09 33.87
CA LEU A 154 3.80 -0.42 35.07
C LEU A 154 3.39 -1.11 36.36
N TRP A 155 2.13 -1.54 36.47
CA TRP A 155 1.64 -2.30 37.62
C TRP A 155 2.34 -3.66 37.75
N ARG A 156 2.54 -4.36 36.63
CA ARG A 156 3.28 -5.63 36.62
C ARG A 156 4.74 -5.45 37.02
N MET A 157 5.40 -4.38 36.58
CA MET A 157 6.78 -4.07 36.97
C MET A 157 6.89 -3.73 38.46
N THR A 158 5.90 -3.02 39.02
CA THR A 158 5.88 -2.69 40.46
C THR A 158 5.51 -3.88 41.34
N GLN A 159 4.79 -4.89 40.83
CA GLN A 159 4.48 -6.12 41.56
C GLN A 159 5.61 -7.16 41.57
N SER A 160 6.64 -7.04 40.72
CA SER A 160 7.75 -8.00 40.71
C SER A 160 8.91 -7.60 41.64
N LYS A 161 8.70 -7.77 42.95
CA LYS A 161 9.71 -8.39 43.86
C LYS A 161 9.00 -9.18 44.97
N PRO A 162 8.55 -10.43 44.74
CA PRO A 162 8.67 -11.41 45.81
C PRO A 162 10.16 -11.49 46.16
N SER A 163 10.48 -11.35 47.44
CA SER A 163 11.82 -11.54 48.00
C SER A 163 12.46 -12.80 47.39
N LYS A 164 13.29 -12.62 46.35
CA LYS A 164 14.25 -13.66 45.96
C LYS A 164 15.12 -13.84 47.19
N GLU A 165 14.96 -14.97 47.87
CA GLU A 165 15.97 -15.47 48.79
C GLU A 165 17.33 -15.22 48.15
N ARG A 166 18.13 -14.37 48.80
CA ARG A 166 19.53 -14.16 48.43
C ARG A 166 20.18 -15.53 48.41
N SER A 167 20.43 -16.05 47.21
CA SER A 167 21.25 -17.24 47.01
C SER A 167 22.50 -17.11 47.88
N THR A 168 22.74 -18.10 48.73
CA THR A 168 23.84 -18.20 49.71
C THR A 168 25.23 -17.93 49.12
N LYS A 169 25.40 -18.00 47.78
CA LYS A 169 26.63 -17.60 47.09
C LYS A 169 26.85 -16.08 47.05
N SER A 170 25.80 -15.28 46.90
CA SER A 170 25.88 -13.80 46.83
C SER A 170 26.20 -13.19 48.19
N GLN A 171 25.60 -13.68 49.28
CA GLN A 171 25.93 -13.24 50.63
C GLN A 171 27.38 -13.58 51.01
N ARG A 172 27.87 -14.76 50.67
CA ARG A 172 29.28 -15.14 50.92
C ARG A 172 30.28 -14.27 50.17
N GLN A 173 29.93 -13.75 49.00
CA GLN A 173 30.77 -12.80 48.26
C GLN A 173 30.73 -11.39 48.85
N GLN A 174 29.58 -10.91 49.30
CA GLN A 174 29.47 -9.62 50.02
C GLN A 174 30.26 -9.64 51.33
N VAL A 175 30.13 -10.70 52.13
CA VAL A 175 30.90 -10.84 53.39
C VAL A 175 32.41 -10.92 53.12
N LYS A 176 32.85 -11.61 52.05
CA LYS A 176 34.27 -11.62 51.66
C LYS A 176 34.77 -10.26 51.15
N ALA A 177 33.92 -9.48 50.50
CA ALA A 177 34.27 -8.15 50.03
C ALA A 177 34.38 -7.17 51.20
N GLU A 178 33.45 -7.22 52.15
CA GLU A 178 33.45 -6.40 53.36
C GLU A 178 34.67 -6.72 54.26
N ALA A 179 34.99 -8.01 54.47
CA ALA A 179 36.17 -8.41 55.23
C ALA A 179 37.50 -7.95 54.58
N ARG A 180 37.56 -7.85 53.25
CA ARG A 180 38.73 -7.31 52.53
C ARG A 180 38.84 -5.80 52.63
N LEU A 181 37.71 -5.09 52.76
CA LEU A 181 37.68 -3.64 52.96
C LEU A 181 38.09 -3.26 54.37
N GLU A 182 37.62 -3.98 55.40
CA GLU A 182 38.05 -3.75 56.78
C GLU A 182 39.55 -4.03 56.98
N LYS A 183 40.08 -5.08 56.35
CA LYS A 183 41.52 -5.39 56.39
C LYS A 183 42.39 -4.34 55.68
N LYS A 184 41.82 -3.52 54.79
CA LYS A 184 42.50 -2.37 54.17
C LYS A 184 42.35 -1.07 54.97
N ARG A 185 41.42 -1.02 55.92
CA ARG A 185 41.16 0.15 56.78
C ARG A 185 41.92 0.12 58.11
N ARG A 186 42.41 -1.05 58.53
CA ARG A 186 43.44 -1.20 59.58
C ARG A 186 44.82 -1.19 58.95
#